data_AF-A0A7G6WRZ9-F1
#
_entry.id   AF-A0A7G6WRZ9-F1
#
_cell.length_a   1.000
_cell.length_b   1.000
_cell.length_c   1.000
_cell.angle_alpha   90.00
_cell.angle_beta   90.00
_cell.angle_gamma   90.00
#
_symmetry.space_group_name_H-M   'P 1'
#
loop_
_entity.id
_entity.type
_entity.pdbx_description
1 polymer ?
#
loop_
_entity_poly.entity_id
_entity_poly.type
_entity_poly.pdbx_seq_one_letter_code
_entity_poly.pdbx_strand_id
1 'polypeptide(L)'
;MVSTPRGSCSSLTSLVRPRARAVSGADVDLLTIGANDFGDHHDEIVEASCAKAGAGDCVSDELAQLSSDLRRILSRLRQLRADRPTTALVTGYWDVFEDGQVARQNFSADGIAATVDLTKRVNAVIAAATIAEGAMSVELSGPFQRAGDITKLLAPDGDHPDAAGHQLIAQVLLAAGLPTMRPRS
;
A
#
# COMPACT_ATOMS: atom_id res chain seq x y z
N MET A 1 -0.56 -23.67 16.93
CA MET A 1 -0.31 -22.76 15.78
C MET A 1 0.21 -21.46 16.36
N VAL A 2 1.45 -21.10 16.04
CA VAL A 2 1.99 -19.79 16.37
C VAL A 2 1.52 -18.86 15.27
N SER A 3 0.58 -17.96 15.59
CA SER A 3 0.16 -16.93 14.64
C SER A 3 1.32 -15.95 14.49
N THR A 4 1.97 -15.96 13.33
CA THR A 4 2.90 -14.91 12.94
C THR A 4 2.12 -13.59 12.92
N PRO A 5 2.60 -12.49 13.52
CA PRO A 5 1.91 -11.21 13.40
C PRO A 5 1.88 -10.82 11.93
N ARG A 6 0.70 -10.68 11.33
CA ARG A 6 0.58 -10.08 10.00
C ARG A 6 1.05 -8.62 10.13
N GLY A 7 1.97 -8.20 9.27
CA GLY A 7 2.58 -6.88 9.37
C GLY A 7 1.58 -5.78 9.05
N SER A 8 0.97 -5.19 10.06
CA SER A 8 0.15 -3.96 9.97
C SER A 8 1.02 -2.71 9.86
N CYS A 9 0.49 -1.64 9.25
CA CYS A 9 1.12 -0.33 9.16
C CYS A 9 1.60 0.18 10.54
N SER A 10 0.85 -0.11 11.59
CA SER A 10 1.19 0.26 12.97
C SER A 10 2.56 -0.28 13.45
N SER A 11 3.05 -1.39 12.90
CA SER A 11 4.30 -2.03 13.36
C SER A 11 5.56 -1.21 13.09
N LEU A 12 5.58 -0.33 12.07
CA LEU A 12 6.77 0.48 11.72
C LEU A 12 6.92 1.74 12.56
N THR A 13 5.95 2.04 13.40
CA THR A 13 5.95 3.26 14.21
C THR A 13 6.93 3.17 15.39
N SER A 14 7.43 1.96 15.66
CA SER A 14 8.50 1.68 16.64
C SER A 14 9.70 0.99 15.97
N LEU A 15 10.44 1.72 15.11
CA LEU A 15 11.68 1.19 14.54
C LEU A 15 12.71 0.90 15.64
N VAL A 16 13.04 -0.38 15.82
CA VAL A 16 14.14 -0.83 16.69
C VAL A 16 15.49 -0.28 16.21
N ARG A 17 16.46 -0.17 17.13
CA ARG A 17 17.73 0.58 16.93
C ARG A 17 18.47 0.31 15.61
N PRO A 18 18.64 -0.93 15.12
CA PRO A 18 19.33 -1.18 13.86
C PRO A 18 18.61 -0.58 12.65
N ARG A 19 17.27 -0.67 12.61
CA ARG A 19 16.45 -0.12 11.51
C ARG A 19 16.42 1.40 11.56
N ALA A 20 16.32 1.97 12.76
CA ALA A 20 16.41 3.42 12.96
C ALA A 20 17.74 4.00 12.46
N ARG A 21 18.86 3.27 12.66
CA ARG A 21 20.18 3.67 12.12
C ARG A 21 20.22 3.61 10.59
N ALA A 22 19.67 2.56 9.97
CA ALA A 22 19.61 2.45 8.52
C ALA A 22 18.85 3.63 7.90
N VAL A 23 17.66 3.95 8.42
CA VAL A 23 16.87 5.12 8.00
C VAL A 23 17.64 6.41 8.21
N SER A 24 18.33 6.57 9.35
CA SER A 24 19.13 7.78 9.58
C SER A 24 20.23 7.96 8.52
N GLY A 25 20.73 6.90 7.91
CA GLY A 25 21.73 6.97 6.83
C GLY A 25 21.14 7.12 5.43
N ALA A 26 19.87 6.79 5.21
CA ALA A 26 19.29 6.62 3.89
C ALA A 26 18.94 7.95 3.19
N ASP A 27 19.39 8.14 1.95
CA ASP A 27 18.97 9.29 1.13
C ASP A 27 17.64 9.05 0.40
N VAL A 28 17.25 7.78 0.28
CA VAL A 28 16.00 7.34 -0.35
C VAL A 28 15.31 6.32 0.55
N ASP A 29 14.09 6.63 0.97
CA ASP A 29 13.17 5.73 1.65
C ASP A 29 12.06 5.30 0.68
N LEU A 30 11.89 3.99 0.49
CA LEU A 30 10.83 3.40 -0.33
C LEU A 30 9.87 2.61 0.55
N LEU A 31 8.58 2.92 0.44
CA LEU A 31 7.54 2.35 1.29
C LEU A 31 6.40 1.77 0.43
N THR A 32 6.07 0.50 0.70
CA THR A 32 4.83 -0.15 0.26
C THR A 32 4.23 -0.79 1.51
N ILE A 33 3.15 -0.20 2.02
CA ILE A 33 2.53 -0.62 3.28
C ILE A 33 1.05 -0.24 3.29
N GLY A 34 0.23 -1.03 3.97
CA GLY A 34 -1.19 -0.73 4.17
C GLY A 34 -2.16 -1.84 3.77
N ALA A 35 -1.83 -2.69 2.78
CA ALA A 35 -2.77 -3.71 2.30
C ALA A 35 -3.15 -4.73 3.39
N ASN A 36 -2.17 -5.16 4.19
CA ASN A 36 -2.39 -6.13 5.28
C ASN A 36 -3.33 -5.62 6.38
N ASP A 37 -3.56 -4.31 6.49
CA ASP A 37 -4.46 -3.73 7.49
C ASP A 37 -5.94 -4.09 7.21
N PHE A 38 -6.25 -4.57 6.00
CA PHE A 38 -7.60 -4.99 5.59
C PHE A 38 -7.81 -6.51 5.59
N GLY A 39 -6.78 -7.29 5.93
CA GLY A 39 -6.82 -8.75 5.81
C GLY A 39 -7.84 -9.45 6.72
N ASP A 40 -8.25 -8.80 7.82
CA ASP A 40 -9.30 -9.32 8.71
C ASP A 40 -10.72 -9.11 8.15
N HIS A 41 -10.88 -8.31 7.09
CA HIS A 41 -12.13 -8.07 6.36
C HIS A 41 -12.15 -8.72 4.97
N HIS A 42 -11.19 -9.60 4.68
CA HIS A 42 -11.04 -10.21 3.36
C HIS A 42 -12.34 -10.86 2.88
N ASP A 43 -12.92 -11.74 3.71
CA ASP A 43 -14.10 -12.52 3.35
C ASP A 43 -15.31 -11.59 3.14
N GLU A 44 -15.50 -10.61 4.03
CA GLU A 44 -16.60 -9.66 3.92
C GLU A 44 -16.54 -8.86 2.61
N ILE A 45 -15.33 -8.49 2.18
CA ILE A 45 -15.09 -7.73 0.95
C ILE A 45 -15.29 -8.60 -0.29
N VAL A 46 -14.69 -9.79 -0.37
CA VAL A 46 -14.79 -10.65 -1.57
C VAL A 46 -16.19 -11.28 -1.73
N GLU A 47 -16.99 -11.31 -0.66
CA GLU A 47 -18.43 -11.64 -0.70
C GLU A 47 -19.34 -10.43 -0.96
N ALA A 48 -18.76 -9.25 -1.20
CA ALA A 48 -19.45 -7.97 -1.39
C ALA A 48 -20.48 -7.69 -0.28
N SER A 49 -20.12 -8.01 0.96
CA SER A 49 -21.02 -7.94 2.12
C SER A 49 -20.86 -6.68 2.96
N CYS A 50 -19.72 -6.00 2.86
CA CYS A 50 -19.43 -4.74 3.56
C CYS A 50 -20.37 -3.57 3.25
N ALA A 51 -21.15 -3.61 2.17
CA ALA A 51 -22.13 -2.57 1.85
C ALA A 51 -23.59 -3.06 2.00
N LYS A 52 -23.82 -4.29 2.49
CA LYS A 52 -25.18 -4.82 2.64
C LYS A 52 -25.95 -4.03 3.70
N ALA A 53 -27.23 -3.78 3.41
CA ALA A 53 -28.08 -2.83 4.13
C ALA A 53 -28.06 -3.06 5.66
N GLY A 54 -27.59 -2.04 6.39
CA GLY A 54 -27.53 -2.03 7.86
C GLY A 54 -26.17 -2.33 8.49
N ALA A 55 -25.17 -2.80 7.71
CA ALA A 55 -23.84 -3.15 8.23
C ALA A 55 -22.90 -1.93 8.40
N GLY A 56 -23.14 -0.82 7.68
CA GLY A 56 -22.16 0.27 7.58
C GLY A 56 -20.94 -0.13 6.76
N ASP A 57 -20.03 0.82 6.49
CA ASP A 57 -18.78 0.50 5.79
C ASP A 57 -17.78 -0.20 6.73
N CYS A 58 -17.57 -1.49 6.49
CA CYS A 58 -16.81 -2.37 7.38
C CYS A 58 -15.31 -1.99 7.52
N VAL A 59 -14.75 -1.19 6.60
CA VAL A 59 -13.32 -0.83 6.55
C VAL A 59 -13.03 0.64 6.86
N SER A 60 -14.04 1.40 7.30
CA SER A 60 -13.88 2.84 7.57
C SER A 60 -12.81 3.13 8.62
N ASP A 61 -12.75 2.32 9.67
CA ASP A 61 -11.81 2.49 10.78
C ASP A 61 -10.38 2.16 10.32
N GLU A 62 -10.19 1.11 9.53
CA GLU A 62 -8.92 0.69 8.96
C GLU A 62 -8.37 1.74 7.99
N LEU A 63 -9.22 2.37 7.17
CA LEU A 63 -8.81 3.48 6.30
C LEU A 63 -8.37 4.70 7.11
N ALA A 64 -9.08 5.03 8.19
CA ALA A 64 -8.69 6.12 9.08
C ALA A 64 -7.35 5.82 9.78
N GLN A 65 -7.18 4.57 10.24
CA GLN A 65 -5.98 4.08 10.89
C GLN A 65 -4.77 4.08 9.93
N LEU A 66 -4.95 3.62 8.69
CA LEU A 66 -3.93 3.68 7.63
C LEU A 66 -3.43 5.11 7.41
N SER A 67 -4.33 6.08 7.33
CA SER A 67 -3.97 7.50 7.19
C SER A 67 -3.12 7.98 8.36
N SER A 68 -3.55 7.69 9.59
CA SER A 68 -2.85 8.07 10.82
C SER A 68 -1.45 7.45 10.90
N ASP A 69 -1.36 6.15 10.62
CA ASP A 69 -0.11 5.39 10.70
C ASP A 69 0.88 5.81 9.64
N LEU A 70 0.46 6.01 8.40
CA LEU A 70 1.35 6.45 7.34
C LEU A 70 1.93 7.83 7.64
N ARG A 71 1.12 8.75 8.17
CA ARG A 71 1.60 10.06 8.63
C ARG A 71 2.59 9.96 9.77
N ARG A 72 2.33 9.07 10.73
CA ARG A 72 3.25 8.80 11.85
C ARG A 72 4.57 8.21 11.38
N ILE A 73 4.54 7.28 10.41
CA ILE A 73 5.75 6.70 9.81
C ILE A 73 6.55 7.78 9.09
N LEU A 74 5.95 8.54 8.18
CA LEU A 74 6.65 9.58 7.42
C LEU A 74 7.21 10.69 8.33
N SER A 75 6.48 11.07 9.39
CA SER A 75 6.99 11.96 10.43
C SER A 75 8.22 11.37 11.13
N ARG A 76 8.18 10.08 11.44
CA ARG A 76 9.29 9.38 12.09
C ARG A 76 10.52 9.28 11.18
N LEU A 77 10.35 9.04 9.88
CA LEU A 77 11.46 9.06 8.90
C LEU A 77 12.16 10.41 8.90
N ARG A 78 11.38 11.50 8.80
CA ARG A 78 11.89 12.88 8.84
C ARG A 78 12.70 13.16 10.12
N GLN A 79 12.20 12.74 11.28
CA GLN A 79 12.92 12.87 12.56
C GLN A 79 14.24 12.08 12.57
N LEU A 80 14.23 10.84 12.06
CA LEU A 80 15.43 9.99 12.01
C LEU A 80 16.48 10.55 11.04
N ARG A 81 16.04 11.23 9.98
CA ARG A 81 16.89 11.96 9.05
C ARG A 81 17.39 13.30 9.59
N ALA A 82 16.86 13.76 10.73
CA ALA A 82 17.11 15.08 11.30
C ALA A 82 16.88 16.19 10.26
N ASP A 83 15.76 16.09 9.53
CA ASP A 83 15.35 17.02 8.47
C ASP A 83 16.34 17.19 7.31
N ARG A 84 17.35 16.31 7.19
CA ARG A 84 18.22 16.29 6.01
C ARG A 84 17.40 15.99 4.75
N PRO A 85 17.81 16.55 3.58
CA PRO A 85 17.21 16.20 2.30
C PRO A 85 17.11 14.68 2.14
N THR A 86 15.89 14.21 1.89
CA THR A 86 15.55 12.79 1.79
C THR A 86 14.48 12.64 0.73
N THR A 87 14.62 11.66 -0.15
CA THR A 87 13.54 11.21 -1.03
C THR A 87 12.71 10.17 -0.30
N ALA A 88 11.40 10.37 -0.23
CA ALA A 88 10.47 9.35 0.26
C ALA A 88 9.44 9.05 -0.83
N LEU A 89 9.46 7.82 -1.32
CA LEU A 89 8.52 7.29 -2.31
C LEU A 89 7.57 6.31 -1.61
N VAL A 90 6.28 6.59 -1.66
CA VAL A 90 5.25 5.69 -1.09
C VAL A 90 4.39 5.18 -2.23
N THR A 91 4.39 3.87 -2.45
CA THR A 91 3.59 3.27 -3.52
C THR A 91 2.16 3.01 -3.04
N GLY A 92 1.20 3.20 -3.95
CA GLY A 92 -0.08 2.50 -3.86
C GLY A 92 0.07 1.02 -4.26
N TYR A 93 -1.05 0.36 -4.48
CA TYR A 93 -1.16 -1.04 -4.88
C TYR A 93 -1.80 -1.18 -6.27
N TRP A 94 -1.54 -2.31 -6.93
CA TRP A 94 -2.24 -2.73 -8.15
C TRP A 94 -3.66 -3.20 -7.82
N ASP A 95 -3.76 -4.06 -6.82
CA ASP A 95 -4.93 -4.46 -6.06
C ASP A 95 -4.48 -4.77 -4.61
N VAL A 96 -5.38 -4.73 -3.64
CA VAL A 96 -5.09 -4.99 -2.21
C VAL A 96 -5.30 -6.44 -1.82
N PHE A 97 -5.96 -7.21 -2.68
CA PHE A 97 -6.12 -8.67 -2.63
C PHE A 97 -5.80 -9.27 -4.00
N GLU A 98 -6.15 -10.54 -4.22
CA GLU A 98 -5.94 -11.22 -5.48
C GLU A 98 -6.55 -10.48 -6.67
N ASP A 99 -5.84 -10.48 -7.81
CA ASP A 99 -6.29 -9.98 -9.11
C ASP A 99 -6.05 -11.05 -10.21
N GLY A 100 -6.31 -10.68 -11.46
CA GLY A 100 -6.06 -11.52 -12.62
C GLY A 100 -6.91 -12.78 -12.64
N GLN A 101 -6.30 -13.88 -13.08
CA GLN A 101 -7.01 -15.15 -13.21
C GLN A 101 -7.42 -15.75 -11.86
N VAL A 102 -6.62 -15.55 -10.81
CA VAL A 102 -6.92 -16.13 -9.50
C VAL A 102 -8.15 -15.46 -8.90
N ALA A 103 -8.25 -14.13 -8.94
CA ALA A 103 -9.47 -13.42 -8.53
C ALA A 103 -10.71 -13.88 -9.30
N ARG A 104 -10.59 -14.06 -10.62
CA ARG A 104 -11.69 -14.59 -11.46
C ARG A 104 -12.10 -16.03 -11.13
N GLN A 105 -11.22 -16.80 -10.49
CA GLN A 105 -11.49 -18.17 -10.06
C GLN A 105 -12.08 -18.21 -8.64
N ASN A 106 -11.61 -17.33 -7.75
CA ASN A 106 -11.91 -17.38 -6.34
C ASN A 106 -13.09 -16.48 -5.94
N PHE A 107 -13.30 -15.37 -6.65
CA PHE A 107 -14.26 -14.34 -6.28
C PHE A 107 -15.43 -14.26 -7.26
N SER A 108 -16.57 -13.78 -6.75
CA SER A 108 -17.69 -13.38 -7.61
C SER A 108 -17.38 -12.09 -8.36
N ALA A 109 -18.14 -11.76 -9.40
CA ALA A 109 -18.00 -10.49 -10.11
C ALA A 109 -18.20 -9.27 -9.18
N ASP A 110 -19.14 -9.37 -8.23
CA ASP A 110 -19.37 -8.35 -7.21
C ASP A 110 -18.20 -8.26 -6.23
N GLY A 111 -17.61 -9.40 -5.86
CA GLY A 111 -16.40 -9.49 -5.05
C GLY A 111 -15.22 -8.77 -5.70
N ILE A 112 -14.94 -9.06 -6.97
CA ILE A 112 -13.89 -8.37 -7.75
C ILE A 112 -14.17 -6.86 -7.83
N ALA A 113 -15.43 -6.46 -8.02
CA ALA A 113 -15.78 -5.05 -8.03
C ALA A 113 -15.54 -4.38 -6.65
N ALA A 114 -15.79 -5.11 -5.56
CA ALA A 114 -15.55 -4.65 -4.20
C ALA A 114 -14.04 -4.54 -3.87
N THR A 115 -13.20 -5.49 -4.30
CA THR A 115 -11.74 -5.39 -4.12
C THR A 115 -11.17 -4.19 -4.89
N VAL A 116 -11.61 -3.99 -6.14
CA VAL A 116 -11.23 -2.84 -6.95
C VAL A 116 -11.66 -1.50 -6.31
N ASP A 117 -12.85 -1.44 -5.71
CA ASP A 117 -13.29 -0.25 -4.98
C ASP A 117 -12.44 0.01 -3.73
N LEU A 118 -12.18 -1.03 -2.93
CA LEU A 118 -11.30 -0.93 -1.77
C LEU A 118 -9.90 -0.44 -2.18
N THR A 119 -9.31 -1.02 -3.22
CA THR A 119 -8.00 -0.61 -3.73
C THR A 119 -7.96 0.88 -4.09
N LYS A 120 -9.00 1.40 -4.74
CA LYS A 120 -9.10 2.84 -5.04
C LYS A 120 -9.11 3.68 -3.76
N ARG A 121 -9.89 3.27 -2.76
CA ARG A 121 -10.00 3.97 -1.47
C ARG A 121 -8.69 3.94 -0.69
N VAL A 122 -8.04 2.77 -0.62
CA VAL A 122 -6.72 2.59 0.01
C VAL A 122 -5.66 3.45 -0.69
N ASN A 123 -5.58 3.39 -2.02
CA ASN A 123 -4.63 4.20 -2.79
C ASN A 123 -4.88 5.71 -2.61
N ALA A 124 -6.15 6.14 -2.52
CA ALA A 124 -6.48 7.54 -2.24
C ALA A 124 -6.00 7.98 -0.85
N VAL A 125 -6.19 7.15 0.18
CA VAL A 125 -5.70 7.41 1.55
C VAL A 125 -4.18 7.49 1.57
N ILE A 126 -3.49 6.52 0.94
CA ILE A 126 -2.02 6.50 0.84
C ILE A 126 -1.53 7.78 0.17
N ALA A 127 -2.10 8.15 -0.97
CA ALA A 127 -1.71 9.34 -1.72
C ALA A 127 -1.91 10.61 -0.89
N ALA A 128 -3.08 10.78 -0.28
CA ALA A 128 -3.39 11.96 0.53
C ALA A 128 -2.46 12.10 1.73
N ALA A 129 -2.25 11.04 2.51
CA ALA A 129 -1.35 11.04 3.66
C ALA A 129 0.12 11.28 3.26
N THR A 130 0.56 10.68 2.16
CA THR A 130 1.92 10.86 1.61
C THR A 130 2.17 12.32 1.21
N ILE A 131 1.23 12.90 0.45
CA ILE A 131 1.32 14.28 -0.03
C ILE A 131 1.32 15.27 1.14
N ALA A 132 0.48 15.03 2.15
CA ALA A 132 0.39 15.87 3.36
C ALA A 132 1.70 15.90 4.16
N GLU A 133 2.52 14.85 4.05
CA GLU A 133 3.82 14.74 4.71
C GLU A 133 5.00 15.21 3.85
N GLY A 134 4.70 15.69 2.64
CA GLY A 134 5.68 16.21 1.69
C GLY A 134 6.42 15.13 0.91
N ALA A 135 6.06 13.84 1.07
CA ALA A 135 6.60 12.73 0.30
C ALA A 135 5.95 12.62 -1.09
N MET A 136 6.48 11.75 -1.94
CA MET A 136 5.96 11.47 -3.28
C MET A 136 5.13 10.19 -3.27
N SER A 137 3.87 10.31 -3.70
CA SER A 137 3.01 9.14 -3.92
C SER A 137 3.28 8.56 -5.31
N VAL A 138 3.39 7.24 -5.41
CA VAL A 138 3.67 6.51 -6.64
C VAL A 138 2.50 5.58 -6.97
N GLU A 139 1.86 5.81 -8.11
CA GLU A 139 0.65 5.11 -8.56
C GLU A 139 1.03 3.82 -9.31
N LEU A 140 0.53 2.65 -8.87
CA LEU A 140 0.87 1.35 -9.46
C LEU A 140 -0.29 0.69 -10.22
N SER A 141 -1.55 0.95 -9.85
CA SER A 141 -2.74 0.38 -10.49
C SER A 141 -2.82 0.65 -11.99
N GLY A 142 -2.57 1.89 -12.43
CA GLY A 142 -2.59 2.27 -13.84
C GLY A 142 -1.53 1.52 -14.66
N PRO A 143 -0.24 1.52 -14.26
CA PRO A 143 0.79 0.71 -14.89
C PRO A 143 0.44 -0.78 -15.01
N PHE A 144 -0.07 -1.40 -13.95
CA PHE A 144 -0.47 -2.81 -13.96
C PHE A 144 -1.64 -3.06 -14.92
N GLN A 145 -2.68 -2.21 -14.88
CA GLN A 145 -3.84 -2.32 -15.77
C GLN A 145 -3.47 -2.14 -17.25
N ARG A 146 -2.48 -1.29 -17.58
CA ARG A 146 -2.02 -1.09 -18.96
C ARG A 146 -1.23 -2.26 -19.55
N ALA A 147 -0.82 -3.24 -18.74
CA ALA A 147 -0.17 -4.46 -19.23
C ALA A 147 -1.14 -5.41 -19.96
N GLY A 148 -2.44 -5.16 -19.89
CA GLY A 148 -3.47 -6.01 -20.48
C GLY A 148 -3.82 -7.17 -19.55
N ASP A 149 -3.17 -8.31 -19.71
CA ASP A 149 -3.38 -9.47 -18.82
C ASP A 149 -2.50 -9.35 -17.58
N ILE A 150 -3.08 -8.79 -16.51
CA ILE A 150 -2.39 -8.58 -15.24
C ILE A 150 -1.85 -9.87 -14.60
N THR A 151 -2.45 -11.02 -14.92
CA THR A 151 -1.98 -12.35 -14.44
C THR A 151 -0.51 -12.59 -14.78
N LYS A 152 0.01 -11.97 -15.85
CA LYS A 152 1.42 -12.09 -16.28
C LYS A 152 2.40 -11.25 -15.46
N LEU A 153 1.89 -10.46 -14.51
CA LEU A 153 2.68 -9.65 -13.58
C LEU A 153 2.57 -10.18 -12.14
N LEU A 154 1.81 -11.25 -11.92
CA LEU A 154 1.47 -11.76 -10.61
C LEU A 154 2.07 -13.15 -10.39
N ALA A 155 2.46 -13.40 -9.16
CA ALA A 155 2.85 -14.71 -8.69
C ALA A 155 1.66 -15.68 -8.76
N PRO A 156 1.87 -17.00 -8.59
CA PRO A 156 0.79 -17.99 -8.68
C PRO A 156 -0.35 -17.81 -7.67
N ASP A 157 -0.14 -17.05 -6.59
CA ASP A 157 -1.19 -16.73 -5.62
C ASP A 157 -2.15 -15.63 -6.13
N GLY A 158 -1.79 -14.92 -7.20
CA GLY A 158 -2.59 -13.83 -7.77
C GLY A 158 -2.65 -12.57 -6.90
N ASP A 159 -2.02 -12.57 -5.73
CA ASP A 159 -1.98 -11.46 -4.78
C ASP A 159 -0.66 -10.67 -4.98
N HIS A 160 0.46 -11.38 -4.99
CA HIS A 160 1.79 -10.77 -5.04
C HIS A 160 2.30 -10.59 -6.48
N PRO A 161 3.17 -9.60 -6.74
CA PRO A 161 3.81 -9.46 -8.05
C PRO A 161 4.87 -10.56 -8.26
N ASP A 162 4.98 -11.04 -9.49
CA ASP A 162 6.09 -11.91 -9.90
C ASP A 162 7.34 -11.10 -10.28
N ALA A 163 8.33 -11.73 -10.91
CA ALA A 163 9.52 -11.05 -11.39
C ALA A 163 9.21 -9.93 -12.42
N ALA A 164 8.23 -10.13 -13.31
CA ALA A 164 7.82 -9.13 -14.29
C ALA A 164 7.04 -7.98 -13.62
N GLY A 165 6.18 -8.29 -12.65
CA GLY A 165 5.50 -7.30 -11.81
C GLY A 165 6.49 -6.45 -11.03
N HIS A 166 7.48 -7.06 -10.37
CA HIS A 166 8.56 -6.33 -9.69
C HIS A 166 9.39 -5.48 -10.65
N GLN A 167 9.66 -5.96 -11.87
CA GLN A 167 10.35 -5.18 -12.89
C GLN A 167 9.54 -3.94 -13.32
N LEU A 168 8.21 -4.07 -13.45
CA LEU A 168 7.33 -2.94 -13.73
C LEU A 168 7.34 -1.93 -12.58
N ILE A 169 7.22 -2.39 -11.33
CA ILE A 169 7.29 -1.53 -10.13
C ILE A 169 8.60 -0.74 -10.13
N ALA A 170 9.73 -1.39 -10.38
CA ALA A 170 11.03 -0.73 -10.46
C ALA A 170 11.08 0.35 -11.56
N GLN A 171 10.50 0.11 -12.74
CA GLN A 171 10.43 1.10 -13.82
C GLN A 171 9.60 2.33 -13.43
N VAL A 172 8.45 2.12 -12.77
CA VAL A 172 7.59 3.21 -12.31
C VAL A 172 8.30 4.05 -11.25
N LEU A 173 9.00 3.41 -10.31
CA LEU A 173 9.79 4.11 -9.29
C LEU A 173 10.96 4.91 -9.88
N LEU A 174 11.68 4.34 -10.85
CA LEU A 174 12.75 5.05 -11.55
C LEU A 174 12.22 6.26 -12.32
N ALA A 175 11.04 6.14 -12.94
CA ALA A 175 10.38 7.23 -13.64
C ALA A 175 9.89 8.35 -12.70
N ALA A 176 9.53 8.01 -11.44
CA ALA A 176 9.19 9.00 -10.42
C ALA A 176 10.40 9.84 -9.96
N GLY A 177 11.61 9.35 -10.19
CA GLY A 177 12.86 10.05 -9.89
C GLY A 177 13.17 10.14 -8.39
N LEU A 178 13.98 11.13 -8.02
CA LEU A 178 14.45 11.34 -6.65
C LEU A 178 14.03 12.72 -6.10
N PRO A 179 12.73 13.01 -5.97
CA PRO A 179 12.28 14.27 -5.41
C PRO A 179 12.62 14.33 -3.92
N THR A 180 13.05 15.50 -3.44
CA THR A 180 13.24 15.73 -2.00
C THR A 180 11.88 15.95 -1.34
N MET A 181 11.68 15.37 -0.15
CA MET A 181 10.50 15.64 0.66
C MET A 181 10.33 17.15 0.89
N ARG A 182 9.13 17.67 0.63
CA ARG A 182 8.82 19.08 0.86
C ARG A 182 8.80 19.39 2.37
N PRO A 183 9.15 20.63 2.79
CA PRO A 183 8.94 21.07 4.16
C PRO A 183 7.46 20.98 4.54
N ARG A 184 7.16 20.75 5.82
CA ARG A 184 5.79 20.93 6.34
C ARG A 184 5.49 22.43 6.42
N SER A 185 4.34 22.84 5.91
CA SER A 185 3.77 24.20 6.07
C SER A 185 3.18 24.40 7.45
#